data_AF-A0AAV2AHR1-F1
#
_entry.id   AF-A0AAV2AHR1-F1
#
_cell.length_a   1.000
_cell.length_b   1.000
_cell.length_c   1.000
_cell.angle_alpha   90.00
_cell.angle_beta   90.00
_cell.angle_gamma   90.00
#
_symmetry.space_group_name_H-M   'P 1'
#
loop_
_entity.id
_entity.type
_entity.pdbx_description
1 polymer ?
#
loop_
_entity_poly.entity_id
_entity_poly.type
_entity_poly.pdbx_seq_one_letter_code
_entity_poly.pdbx_strand_id
1 'polypeptide(L)'
;MMDCLYGKCIPYITDCVLGELEKLGKKFRLALKIVKDPRFVRLTCMHKGTYADDCIVQRVTQHKCYIVATCDKDLKRRIRKIPGVPIMYINNHRYSIERMPDAYGAPRL
;
A
#
# COMPACT_ATOMS: atom_id res chain seq x y z
N MET A 1 11.78 0.23 -0.30
CA MET A 1 10.99 1.33 -0.90
C MET A 1 11.90 2.42 -1.43
N MET A 2 12.81 2.97 -0.61
CA MET A 2 13.75 4.01 -1.04
C MET A 2 14.62 3.58 -2.23
N ASP A 3 15.16 2.37 -2.23
CA ASP A 3 15.96 1.84 -3.36
C ASP A 3 15.14 1.62 -4.65
N CYS A 4 13.81 1.50 -4.53
CA CYS A 4 12.92 1.31 -5.68
C CYS A 4 12.46 2.64 -6.28
N LEU A 5 12.26 3.66 -5.44
CA LEU A 5 11.78 4.99 -5.86
C LEU A 5 12.89 6.03 -6.00
N TYR A 6 14.13 5.69 -5.60
CA TYR A 6 15.29 6.59 -5.57
C TYR A 6 15.00 7.94 -4.87
N GLY A 7 14.19 7.90 -3.80
CA GLY A 7 13.75 9.09 -3.08
C GLY A 7 13.22 8.79 -1.68
N LYS A 8 12.94 9.86 -0.91
CA LYS A 8 12.36 9.75 0.44
C LYS A 8 10.95 9.16 0.35
N CYS A 9 10.73 8.03 1.01
CA CYS A 9 9.43 7.39 1.11
C CYS A 9 8.85 7.57 2.51
N ILE A 10 7.59 7.98 2.61
CA ILE A 10 6.85 7.99 3.87
C ILE A 10 5.77 6.91 3.75
N PRO A 11 5.86 5.80 4.49
CA PRO A 11 4.84 4.78 4.47
C PRO A 11 3.62 5.24 5.28
N TYR A 12 2.43 5.08 4.70
CA TYR A 12 1.17 5.38 5.36
C TYR A 12 0.42 4.09 5.67
N ILE A 13 -0.28 4.06 6.79
CA ILE A 13 -1.22 2.98 7.12
C ILE A 13 -2.57 3.55 7.54
N THR A 14 -3.65 2.99 6.99
CA THR A 14 -5.02 3.35 7.37
C THR A 14 -5.50 2.59 8.61
N ASP A 15 -6.43 3.17 9.37
CA ASP A 15 -7.03 2.51 10.54
C ASP A 15 -7.60 1.13 10.22
N CYS A 16 -8.23 0.97 9.06
CA CYS A 16 -8.82 -0.30 8.64
C CYS A 16 -7.78 -1.40 8.41
N VAL A 17 -6.64 -1.08 7.80
CA VAL A 17 -5.52 -2.03 7.59
C VAL A 17 -4.91 -2.43 8.93
N LEU A 18 -4.74 -1.47 9.84
CA LEU A 18 -4.28 -1.77 11.20
C LEU A 18 -5.27 -2.68 11.93
N GLY A 19 -6.57 -2.39 11.82
CA GLY A 19 -7.64 -3.21 12.42
C GLY A 19 -7.72 -4.62 11.84
N GLU A 20 -7.53 -4.81 10.54
CA GLU A 20 -7.41 -6.15 9.94
C GLU A 20 -6.17 -6.89 10.47
N LEU A 21 -5.02 -6.21 10.54
CA LEU A 21 -3.78 -6.81 11.03
C LEU A 21 -3.89 -7.24 12.51
N GLU A 22 -4.63 -6.48 13.32
CA GLU A 22 -4.94 -6.83 14.71
C GLU A 22 -5.85 -8.06 14.83
N LYS A 23 -6.81 -8.23 13.90
CA LYS A 23 -7.68 -9.42 13.85
C LYS A 23 -6.97 -10.70 13.45
N LEU A 24 -5.88 -10.61 12.67
CA LEU A 24 -5.08 -11.78 12.27
C LEU A 24 -4.31 -12.43 13.44
N GLY A 25 -4.29 -11.79 14.61
CA GLY A 25 -3.82 -12.38 15.85
C GLY A 25 -2.29 -12.58 15.94
N LYS A 26 -1.88 -13.52 16.81
CA LYS A 26 -0.47 -13.65 17.25
C LYS A 26 0.50 -13.97 16.12
N LYS A 27 0.05 -14.63 15.04
CA LYS A 27 0.90 -14.98 13.88
C LYS A 27 1.50 -13.74 13.21
N PHE A 28 0.82 -12.60 13.29
CA PHE A 28 1.22 -11.35 12.65
C PHE A 28 1.77 -10.31 13.65
N ARG A 29 2.11 -10.73 14.87
CA ARG A 29 2.63 -9.83 15.92
C ARG A 29 3.86 -9.02 15.48
N LEU A 30 4.76 -9.63 14.71
CA LEU A 30 5.93 -8.93 14.17
C LEU A 30 5.53 -7.83 13.18
N ALA A 31 4.61 -8.13 12.25
CA ALA A 31 4.09 -7.14 11.31
C ALA A 31 3.41 -5.97 12.06
N LEU A 32 2.64 -6.28 13.09
CA LEU A 32 2.01 -5.30 13.98
C LEU A 32 3.02 -4.37 14.67
N LYS A 33 4.15 -4.91 15.13
CA LYS A 33 5.23 -4.12 15.73
C LYS A 33 5.91 -3.22 14.71
N ILE A 34 6.15 -3.72 13.49
CA ILE A 34 6.75 -2.95 12.39
C ILE A 34 5.85 -1.78 11.99
N VAL A 35 4.55 -2.03 11.87
CA VAL A 35 3.55 -1.03 11.50
C VAL A 35 3.39 0.07 12.56
N LYS A 36 3.62 -0.25 13.84
CA LYS A 36 3.59 0.71 14.95
C LYS A 36 4.89 1.52 15.10
N ASP A 37 5.86 1.32 14.22
CA ASP A 37 7.09 2.13 14.16
C ASP A 37 6.76 3.58 13.79
N PRO A 38 7.38 4.59 14.42
CA PRO A 38 7.09 6.01 14.19
C PRO A 38 7.37 6.49 12.75
N ARG A 39 8.08 5.70 11.94
CA ARG A 39 8.27 5.99 10.51
C ARG A 39 6.99 5.81 9.70
N PHE A 40 6.00 5.07 10.21
CA PHE A 40 4.68 4.95 9.59
C PHE A 40 3.78 6.11 10.03
N VAL A 41 3.17 6.77 9.05
CA VAL A 41 2.16 7.79 9.32
C VAL A 41 0.77 7.16 9.27
N ARG A 42 0.02 7.31 10.36
CA ARG A 42 -1.33 6.78 10.46
C ARG A 42 -2.33 7.71 9.76
N LEU A 43 -3.18 7.14 8.91
CA LEU A 43 -4.28 7.82 8.23
C LEU A 43 -5.61 7.41 8.85
N THR A 44 -6.35 8.40 9.34
CA THR A 44 -7.67 8.15 9.94
C THR A 44 -8.70 7.80 8.87
N CYS A 45 -9.50 6.75 9.13
CA CYS A 45 -10.60 6.33 8.27
C CYS A 45 -11.92 7.00 8.69
N MET A 46 -12.74 7.36 7.70
CA MET A 46 -14.06 7.97 7.91
C MET A 46 -15.18 7.02 7.45
N HIS A 47 -15.06 5.74 7.77
CA HIS A 47 -16.04 4.72 7.42
C HIS A 47 -16.20 3.72 8.56
N LYS A 48 -17.32 3.01 8.58
CA LYS A 48 -17.55 1.90 9.51
C LYS A 48 -16.85 0.64 8.98
N GLY A 49 -16.52 -0.29 9.88
CA GLY A 49 -15.87 -1.55 9.53
C GLY A 49 -14.38 -1.40 9.22
N THR A 50 -13.74 -2.53 8.91
CA THR A 50 -12.28 -2.59 8.70
C THR A 50 -11.89 -3.14 7.33
N TYR A 51 -12.81 -3.22 6.35
CA TYR A 51 -12.47 -3.79 5.05
C TYR A 51 -11.52 -2.86 4.29
N ALA A 52 -10.24 -3.24 4.24
CA ALA A 52 -9.18 -2.34 3.82
C ALA A 52 -9.20 -2.03 2.32
N ASP A 53 -9.58 -2.98 1.49
CA ASP A 53 -9.55 -2.85 0.04
C ASP A 53 -10.45 -1.70 -0.44
N ASP A 54 -11.67 -1.62 0.08
CA ASP A 54 -12.62 -0.56 -0.26
C ASP A 54 -12.13 0.80 0.23
N CYS A 55 -11.58 0.86 1.44
CA CYS A 55 -10.99 2.09 1.97
C CYS A 55 -9.85 2.60 1.08
N ILE A 56 -8.93 1.71 0.68
CA ILE A 56 -7.77 2.06 -0.14
C ILE A 56 -8.26 2.55 -1.50
N VAL A 57 -9.16 1.81 -2.15
CA VAL A 57 -9.71 2.15 -3.47
C VAL A 57 -10.43 3.51 -3.42
N GLN A 58 -11.28 3.74 -2.43
CA GLN A 58 -11.99 5.02 -2.29
C GLN A 58 -11.00 6.17 -2.08
N ARG A 59 -10.03 6.00 -1.18
CA ARG A 59 -9.04 7.04 -0.86
C ARG A 59 -8.20 7.43 -2.07
N VAL A 60 -7.67 6.46 -2.82
CA VAL A 60 -6.82 6.75 -3.99
C VAL A 60 -7.63 7.19 -5.22
N THR A 61 -8.93 6.89 -5.25
CA THR A 61 -9.85 7.46 -6.25
C THR A 61 -10.04 8.96 -6.00
N GLN A 62 -10.24 9.36 -4.73
CA GLN A 62 -10.44 10.75 -4.34
C GLN A 62 -9.13 11.56 -4.39
N HIS A 63 -8.04 10.97 -3.94
CA HIS A 63 -6.73 11.62 -3.83
C HIS A 63 -5.67 10.78 -4.55
N LYS A 64 -5.31 11.20 -5.78
CA LYS A 64 -4.34 10.50 -6.64
C LYS A 64 -2.88 10.83 -6.31
N CYS A 65 -2.59 11.07 -5.03
CA CYS A 65 -1.27 11.43 -4.51
C CYS A 65 -0.60 10.29 -3.73
N TYR A 66 -1.06 9.05 -3.95
CA TYR A 66 -0.57 7.86 -3.25
C TYR A 66 -0.03 6.82 -4.23
N ILE A 67 0.99 6.09 -3.77
CA ILE A 67 1.40 4.81 -4.35
C ILE A 67 0.79 3.72 -3.47
N VAL A 68 0.09 2.75 -4.07
CA VAL A 68 -0.47 1.64 -3.30
C VAL A 68 0.52 0.48 -3.26
N ALA A 69 0.96 0.10 -2.06
CA ALA A 69 1.79 -1.08 -1.86
C ALA A 69 0.91 -2.31 -1.55
N THR A 70 0.78 -3.23 -2.50
CA THR A 70 0.00 -4.47 -2.31
C THR A 70 0.49 -5.63 -3.17
N CYS A 71 0.38 -6.85 -2.64
CA CYS A 71 0.59 -8.09 -3.39
C CYS A 71 -0.73 -8.79 -3.74
N ASP A 72 -1.88 -8.27 -3.29
CA ASP A 72 -3.19 -8.85 -3.55
C ASP A 72 -3.60 -8.68 -5.02
N LYS A 73 -4.06 -9.77 -5.65
CA LYS A 73 -4.36 -9.79 -7.10
C LYS A 73 -5.64 -9.00 -7.42
N ASP A 74 -6.65 -9.07 -6.56
CA ASP A 74 -7.94 -8.43 -6.78
C ASP A 74 -7.84 -6.93 -6.52
N LEU A 75 -7.15 -6.52 -5.45
CA LEU A 75 -6.87 -5.12 -5.17
C LEU A 75 -6.03 -4.48 -6.29
N LYS A 76 -5.01 -5.18 -6.80
CA LYS A 76 -4.26 -4.74 -8.00
C LYS A 76 -5.18 -4.53 -9.20
N ARG A 77 -6.08 -5.48 -9.48
CA ARG A 77 -7.04 -5.37 -10.60
C ARG A 77 -7.97 -4.17 -10.43
N ARG A 78 -8.38 -3.85 -9.20
CA ARG A 78 -9.20 -2.67 -8.89
C ARG A 78 -8.42 -1.37 -9.09
N ILE A 79 -7.20 -1.27 -8.57
CA ILE A 79 -6.39 -0.03 -8.66
C ILE A 79 -5.93 0.24 -10.09
N ARG A 80 -5.68 -0.79 -10.91
CA ARG A 80 -5.34 -0.63 -12.34
C ARG A 80 -6.40 0.14 -13.13
N LYS A 81 -7.67 0.10 -12.70
CA LYS A 81 -8.76 0.86 -13.31
C LYS A 81 -8.69 2.37 -12.97
N ILE A 82 -7.95 2.76 -11.94
CA ILE A 82 -7.80 4.16 -11.51
C ILE A 82 -6.56 4.75 -12.21
N PRO A 83 -6.70 5.74 -13.10
CA PRO A 83 -5.55 6.36 -13.75
C PRO A 83 -4.77 7.26 -12.77
N GLY A 84 -3.44 7.25 -12.88
CA GLY A 84 -2.55 8.08 -12.07
C GLY A 84 -2.20 7.51 -10.69
N VAL A 85 -2.54 6.26 -10.40
CA VAL A 85 -2.19 5.58 -9.14
C VAL A 85 -1.20 4.45 -9.42
N PRO A 86 0.09 4.61 -9.06
CA PRO A 86 1.08 3.55 -9.18
C PRO A 86 0.87 2.45 -8.15
N ILE A 87 1.32 1.24 -8.48
CA ILE A 87 1.22 0.08 -7.59
C ILE A 87 2.62 -0.47 -7.32
N MET A 88 3.00 -0.55 -6.05
CA MET A 88 4.24 -1.18 -5.58
C MET A 88 3.94 -2.58 -5.05
N TYR A 89 4.81 -3.55 -5.34
CA TYR A 89 4.68 -4.92 -4.87
C TYR A 89 6.04 -5.57 -4.67
N ILE A 90 6.07 -6.70 -3.96
CA ILE A 90 7.29 -7.48 -3.76
C ILE A 90 7.40 -8.53 -4.86
N ASN A 91 8.56 -8.60 -5.51
CA ASN A 91 8.91 -9.62 -6.50
C ASN A 91 10.41 -9.91 -6.44
N ASN A 92 10.82 -11.18 -6.48
CA ASN A 92 12.23 -11.59 -6.42
C ASN A 92 13.05 -10.88 -5.32
N HIS A 93 12.53 -10.87 -4.08
CA HIS A 93 13.15 -10.21 -2.92
C HIS A 93 13.36 -8.69 -3.05
N ARG A 94 12.75 -8.04 -4.05
CA ARG A 94 12.84 -6.60 -4.28
C ARG A 94 11.45 -5.98 -4.36
N TYR A 95 11.40 -4.66 -4.13
CA TYR A 95 10.21 -3.89 -4.46
C TYR A 95 10.23 -3.59 -5.96
N SER A 96 9.12 -3.83 -6.63
CA SER A 96 8.86 -3.44 -8.01
C SER A 96 7.66 -2.50 -8.03
N ILE A 97 7.59 -1.65 -9.04
CA ILE A 97 6.50 -0.70 -9.22
C ILE A 97 5.95 -0.81 -10.64
N GLU A 98 4.64 -0.69 -10.79
CA GLU A 98 3.96 -0.57 -12.08
C GLU A 98 3.23 0.77 -12.19
N ARG A 99 3.01 1.23 -13.43
CA ARG A 99 2.23 2.43 -13.78
C ARG A 99 2.78 3.75 -13.20
N MET A 100 4.10 3.83 -13.06
CA MET A 100 4.81 5.07 -12.77
C MET A 100 5.60 5.50 -14.03
N PRO A 101 5.38 6.72 -14.56
CA PRO A 101 5.99 7.16 -15.83
C PRO A 101 7.52 7.08 -15.86
N ASP A 102 8.18 7.35 -14.73
CA ASP A 102 9.66 7.41 -14.61
C ASP A 102 10.25 6.22 -13.84
N ALA A 103 9.53 5.11 -13.72
CA ALA A 103 10.02 3.97 -12.95
C ALA A 103 11.06 3.13 -13.73
N TYR A 104 12.34 3.38 -13.45
CA TYR A 104 13.49 2.65 -13.97
C TYR A 104 13.59 1.15 -13.55
N GLY A 105 12.67 0.65 -12.71
CA GLY A 105 12.73 -0.69 -12.10
C GLY A 105 11.53 -1.62 -12.33
N ALA A 106 10.56 -1.22 -13.16
CA ALA A 106 9.48 -2.13 -13.56
C ALA A 106 10.04 -3.17 -14.54
N PRO A 107 9.87 -4.49 -14.35
CA PRO A 107 10.17 -5.44 -15.41
C PRO A 107 9.39 -5.03 -16.66
N ARG A 108 10.09 -4.86 -17.79
CA ARG A 108 9.43 -4.73 -19.08
C ARG A 108 8.63 -6.02 -19.27
N LEU A 109 7.30 -5.91 -19.35
CA LEU A 109 6.44 -7.01 -19.78
C LEU A 109 6.91 -7.53 -21.14
#